data_AF-A0A0N0TNR7-F1
#
_entry.id   AF-A0A0N0TNR7-F1
#
_cell.length_a   1.000
_cell.length_b   1.000
_cell.length_c   1.000
_cell.angle_alpha   90.00
_cell.angle_beta   90.00
_cell.angle_gamma   90.00
#
_symmetry.space_group_name_H-M   'P 1'
#
loop_
_entity.id
_entity.type
_entity.pdbx_description
1 polymer ?
#
loop_
_entity_poly.entity_id
_entity_poly.type
_entity_poly.pdbx_seq_one_letter_code
_entity_poly.pdbx_strand_id
1 'polypeptide(L)'
;MRESVGVEGKRGSVVGRYYGATVSVVEDQGRPLRFTWNGRVYGVRRIIDHWVTLRMDWTPTVEPQVPERRHWRVEAGALEAQGVYELLHDTVSDQWLLSRVWD
;
A
#
# COMPACT_ATOMS: atom_id res chain seq x y z
N MET A 1 -21.28 5.51 48.65
CA MET A 1 -21.83 5.42 47.28
C MET A 1 -20.64 5.68 46.36
N ARG A 2 -19.91 4.70 45.79
CA ARG A 2 -20.27 3.71 44.74
C ARG A 2 -21.11 4.41 43.66
N GLU A 3 -20.76 4.49 42.36
CA GLU A 3 -20.20 3.55 41.37
C GLU A 3 -19.54 4.35 40.21
N SER A 4 -18.33 4.03 39.72
CA SER A 4 -17.97 3.11 38.61
C SER A 4 -18.10 3.66 37.17
N VAL A 5 -16.91 3.87 36.56
CA VAL A 5 -16.46 3.48 35.20
C VAL A 5 -17.20 4.00 33.96
N GLY A 6 -16.42 4.70 33.12
CA GLY A 6 -16.56 4.72 31.66
C GLY A 6 -15.19 4.95 31.04
N VAL A 7 -14.46 3.87 30.74
CA VAL A 7 -13.22 3.91 29.95
C VAL A 7 -13.61 4.13 28.49
N GLU A 8 -13.34 5.31 27.93
CA GLU A 8 -13.35 5.49 26.47
C GLU A 8 -11.93 5.30 25.95
N GLY A 9 -11.73 4.20 25.22
CA GLY A 9 -10.45 3.79 24.67
C GLY A 9 -9.85 4.85 23.76
N LYS A 10 -8.64 5.27 24.10
CA LYS A 10 -7.74 6.00 23.21
C LYS A 10 -7.45 5.10 22.01
N ARG A 11 -8.24 5.22 20.93
CA ARG A 11 -7.92 4.62 19.63
C ARG A 11 -6.56 5.18 19.22
N GLY A 12 -5.51 4.39 19.46
CA GLY A 12 -4.20 4.67 18.92
C GLY A 12 -4.35 4.75 17.41
N SER A 13 -4.24 5.96 16.86
CA SER A 13 -4.16 6.14 15.42
C SER A 13 -2.90 5.40 15.01
N VAL A 14 -3.04 4.24 14.35
CA VAL A 14 -1.90 3.51 13.78
C VAL A 14 -1.24 4.45 12.78
N VAL A 15 -0.13 5.07 13.18
CA VAL A 15 0.62 5.99 12.34
C VAL A 15 1.41 5.14 11.36
N GLY A 16 0.87 4.98 10.15
CA GLY A 16 1.62 4.29 9.11
C GLY A 16 2.87 5.08 8.74
N ARG A 17 4.02 4.40 8.66
CA ARG A 17 5.26 5.02 8.17
C ARG A 17 5.20 5.12 6.65
N TYR A 18 5.45 6.31 6.13
CA TYR A 18 5.52 6.55 4.68
C TYR A 18 6.87 6.10 4.15
N TYR A 19 6.84 5.43 3.00
CA TYR A 19 8.01 4.94 2.30
C TYR A 19 7.94 5.40 0.83
N GLY A 20 9.10 5.41 0.16
CA GLY A 20 9.23 5.56 -1.29
C GLY A 20 10.17 4.49 -1.84
N ALA A 21 10.23 3.35 -1.16
CA ALA A 21 11.19 2.30 -1.46
C ALA A 21 10.71 1.51 -2.68
N THR A 22 11.56 1.36 -3.69
CA THR A 22 11.29 0.47 -4.81
C THR A 22 11.16 -0.96 -4.33
N VAL A 23 10.12 -1.65 -4.80
CA VAL A 23 9.88 -3.06 -4.52
C VAL A 23 9.68 -3.82 -5.83
N SER A 24 10.04 -5.09 -5.85
CA SER A 24 9.68 -5.99 -6.96
C SER A 24 8.35 -6.63 -6.65
N VAL A 25 7.40 -6.61 -7.59
CA VAL A 25 6.06 -7.19 -7.43
C VAL A 25 5.86 -8.30 -8.46
N VAL A 26 5.26 -9.40 -8.02
CA VAL A 26 4.68 -10.39 -8.93
C VAL A 26 3.19 -10.17 -8.96
N GLU A 27 2.66 -10.03 -10.16
CA GLU A 27 1.29 -9.67 -10.43
C GLU A 27 0.52 -10.79 -11.13
N ASP A 28 -0.81 -10.72 -11.01
CA ASP A 28 -1.76 -11.43 -11.87
C ASP A 28 -2.83 -10.43 -12.32
N GLN A 29 -2.90 -10.17 -13.64
CA GLN A 29 -3.82 -9.20 -14.24
C GLN A 29 -3.79 -7.82 -13.55
N GLY A 30 -2.59 -7.33 -13.21
CA GLY A 30 -2.40 -6.04 -12.53
C GLY A 30 -2.62 -6.06 -11.02
N ARG A 31 -2.97 -7.22 -10.43
CA ARG A 31 -3.20 -7.39 -8.99
C ARG A 31 -1.94 -7.96 -8.33
N PRO A 32 -1.46 -7.39 -7.20
CA PRO A 32 -0.26 -7.88 -6.55
C PRO A 32 -0.50 -9.21 -5.83
N LEU A 33 0.30 -10.23 -6.14
CA LEU A 33 0.30 -11.53 -5.47
C LEU A 33 1.38 -11.64 -4.39
N ARG A 34 2.55 -11.05 -4.63
CA ARG A 34 3.65 -10.96 -3.67
C ARG A 34 4.57 -9.81 -4.03
N PHE A 35 5.29 -9.31 -3.04
CA PHE A 35 6.32 -8.30 -3.26
C PHE A 35 7.58 -8.61 -2.45
N THR A 36 8.72 -8.18 -2.98
CA THR A 36 10.03 -8.30 -2.30
C THR A 36 10.44 -6.94 -1.78
N TRP A 37 10.67 -6.86 -0.46
CA TRP A 37 11.13 -5.66 0.21
C TRP A 37 12.20 -6.01 1.25
N ASN A 38 13.32 -5.28 1.23
CA ASN A 38 14.46 -5.48 2.13
C ASN A 38 14.95 -6.95 2.18
N GLY A 39 15.06 -7.58 1.00
CA GLY A 39 15.49 -8.98 0.85
C GLY A 39 14.49 -10.05 1.31
N ARG A 40 13.28 -9.65 1.72
CA ARG A 40 12.22 -10.57 2.18
C ARG A 40 11.07 -10.59 1.20
N VAL A 41 10.48 -11.77 0.98
CA VAL A 41 9.30 -11.95 0.15
C VAL A 41 8.05 -11.94 1.02
N TYR A 42 7.13 -11.03 0.73
CA TYR A 42 5.84 -10.89 1.37
C TYR A 42 4.75 -11.41 0.44
N GLY A 43 4.06 -12.47 0.86
CA GLY A 43 2.88 -12.96 0.15
C GLY A 43 1.67 -12.10 0.48
N VAL A 44 0.96 -11.62 -0.54
CA VAL A 44 -0.32 -10.92 -0.36
C VAL A 44 -1.38 -11.96 0.01
N ARG A 45 -2.03 -11.76 1.16
CA ARG A 45 -3.09 -12.64 1.67
C ARG A 45 -4.47 -12.09 1.36
N ARG A 46 -4.60 -10.76 1.40
CA ARG A 46 -5.86 -10.06 1.14
C ARG A 46 -5.58 -8.68 0.55
N ILE A 47 -6.34 -8.31 -0.48
CA ILE A 47 -6.46 -6.92 -0.91
C ILE A 47 -7.56 -6.29 -0.08
N ILE A 48 -7.19 -5.28 0.71
CA ILE A 48 -8.10 -4.53 1.57
C ILE A 48 -8.79 -3.44 0.77
N ASP A 49 -8.03 -2.72 -0.05
CA ASP A 49 -8.52 -1.62 -0.86
C ASP A 49 -7.67 -1.43 -2.12
N HIS A 50 -8.26 -0.83 -3.14
CA HIS A 50 -7.62 -0.48 -4.40
C HIS A 50 -8.21 0.83 -4.94
N TRP A 51 -7.35 1.80 -5.22
CA TRP A 51 -7.76 3.07 -5.81
C TRP A 51 -6.75 3.59 -6.83
N VAL A 52 -7.25 4.40 -7.76
CA VAL A 52 -6.44 5.03 -8.81
C VAL A 52 -6.41 6.52 -8.58
N THR A 53 -5.22 7.12 -8.64
CA THR A 53 -5.02 8.56 -8.66
C THR A 53 -4.43 8.99 -9.99
N LEU A 54 -4.88 10.11 -10.53
CA LEU A 54 -4.32 10.71 -11.73
C LEU A 54 -3.09 11.56 -11.40
N ARG A 55 -2.08 11.54 -12.28
CA ARG A 55 -0.92 12.42 -12.19
C ARG A 55 -1.29 13.81 -12.69
N MET A 56 -1.48 14.76 -11.78
CA MET A 56 -1.91 16.13 -12.11
C MET A 56 -0.80 17.02 -12.71
N ASP A 57 0.46 16.63 -12.57
CA ASP A 57 1.63 17.30 -13.15
C ASP A 57 1.93 16.84 -14.59
N TRP A 58 1.01 16.11 -15.21
CA TRP A 58 1.15 15.62 -16.57
C TRP A 58 0.61 16.61 -17.61
N THR A 59 1.39 16.81 -18.68
CA THR A 59 1.02 17.65 -19.82
C THR A 59 0.50 16.77 -20.96
N PRO A 60 -0.71 17.02 -21.49
CA PRO A 60 -1.26 16.27 -22.62
C PRO A 60 -0.48 16.65 -23.88
N THR A 61 0.51 15.84 -24.27
CA THR A 61 1.27 16.09 -25.50
C THR A 61 1.62 14.82 -26.26
N VAL A 62 1.51 13.63 -25.67
CA VAL A 62 1.93 12.38 -26.34
C VAL A 62 0.91 11.24 -26.29
N GLU A 63 0.09 11.13 -25.23
CA GLU A 63 -0.85 10.00 -25.08
C GLU A 63 -2.27 10.46 -24.68
N PRO A 64 -3.33 9.79 -25.15
CA PRO A 64 -4.71 10.16 -24.85
C PRO A 64 -5.15 9.79 -23.42
N GLN A 65 -4.36 9.01 -22.68
CA GLN A 65 -4.71 8.55 -21.33
C GLN A 65 -3.90 9.32 -20.29
N VAL A 66 -4.58 9.83 -19.26
CA VAL A 66 -3.93 10.50 -18.14
C VAL A 66 -3.15 9.45 -17.34
N PRO A 67 -1.85 9.66 -17.09
CA PRO A 67 -1.05 8.78 -16.24
C PRO A 67 -1.73 8.39 -14.94
N GLU A 68 -1.79 7.07 -14.70
CA GLU A 68 -2.40 6.49 -13.52
C GLU A 68 -1.34 6.11 -12.48
N ARG A 69 -1.75 6.24 -11.22
CA ARG A 69 -1.07 5.66 -10.07
C ARG A 69 -2.05 4.75 -9.39
N ARG A 70 -1.75 3.46 -9.38
CA ARG A 70 -2.60 2.43 -8.79
C ARG A 70 -2.09 2.11 -7.42
N HIS A 71 -2.93 2.33 -6.42
CA HIS A 71 -2.60 2.07 -5.03
C HIS A 71 -3.32 0.83 -4.56
N TRP A 72 -2.59 -0.03 -3.87
CA TRP A 72 -3.08 -1.28 -3.33
C TRP A 72 -2.80 -1.33 -1.84
N ARG A 73 -3.86 -1.32 -1.03
CA ARG A 73 -3.73 -1.62 0.39
C ARG A 73 -3.93 -3.11 0.58
N VAL A 74 -2.92 -3.79 1.10
CA VAL A 74 -2.88 -5.24 1.21
C VAL A 74 -2.52 -5.69 2.61
N GLU A 75 -3.13 -6.77 3.06
CA GLU A 75 -2.57 -7.58 4.14
C GLU A 75 -1.57 -8.56 3.54
N ALA A 76 -0.35 -8.57 4.07
CA ALA A 76 0.72 -9.43 3.58
C ALA A 76 1.60 -9.94 4.72
N GLY A 77 2.33 -11.01 4.45
CA GLY A 77 3.28 -11.56 5.42
C GLY A 77 4.44 -12.33 4.81
N ALA A 78 5.53 -12.35 5.56
CA ALA A 78 6.72 -13.17 5.43
C ALA A 78 6.87 -14.06 6.69
N LEU A 79 7.88 -14.92 6.72
CA LEU A 79 8.09 -15.91 7.80
C LEU A 79 7.99 -15.34 9.22
N GLU A 80 8.49 -14.11 9.45
CA GLU A 80 8.53 -13.45 10.77
C GLU A 80 7.93 -12.03 10.76
N ALA A 81 7.14 -11.69 9.74
CA ALA A 81 6.56 -10.35 9.62
C ALA A 81 5.18 -10.44 8.97
N GLN A 82 4.18 -9.82 9.58
CA GLN A 82 2.85 -9.68 9.00
C GLN A 82 2.37 -8.25 9.27
N GLY A 83 1.64 -7.68 8.33
CA GLY A 83 1.11 -6.34 8.49
C GLY A 83 0.27 -5.90 7.31
N VAL A 84 -0.12 -4.63 7.34
CA VAL A 84 -0.83 -3.98 6.26
C VAL A 84 0.10 -3.01 5.55
N TYR A 85 0.16 -3.13 4.22
CA TYR A 85 1.09 -2.41 3.36
C TYR A 85 0.31 -1.65 2.28
N GLU A 86 0.83 -0.53 1.85
CA GLU A 86 0.39 0.18 0.66
C GLU A 86 1.46 0.06 -0.43
N LEU A 87 1.07 -0.51 -1.56
CA LEU A 87 1.88 -0.59 -2.76
C LEU A 87 1.37 0.43 -3.76
N LEU A 88 2.28 1.11 -4.45
CA LEU A 88 1.99 2.06 -5.51
C LEU A 88 2.63 1.56 -6.80
N HIS A 89 1.82 1.35 -7.83
CA HIS A 89 2.26 1.14 -9.21
C HIS A 89 2.11 2.45 -9.99
N ASP A 90 3.23 3.01 -10.43
CA ASP A 90 3.25 4.14 -11.36
C ASP A 90 3.25 3.59 -12.79
N THR A 91 2.15 3.78 -13.53
CA THR A 91 1.99 3.17 -14.86
C THR A 91 2.83 3.82 -15.94
N VAL A 92 3.44 4.99 -15.68
CA VAL A 92 4.31 5.67 -16.64
C VAL A 92 5.72 5.11 -16.59
N SER A 93 6.27 4.97 -15.38
CA SER A 93 7.60 4.39 -15.20
C SER A 93 7.58 2.87 -15.10
N ASP A 94 6.40 2.27 -15.00
CA ASP A 94 6.17 0.85 -14.70
C ASP A 94 6.90 0.41 -13.41
N GLN A 95 6.95 1.30 -12.43
CA GLN A 95 7.64 1.07 -11.16
C GLN A 95 6.66 0.80 -10.02
N TRP A 96 7.06 -0.13 -9.16
CA TRP A 96 6.39 -0.40 -7.90
C TRP A 96 7.16 0.18 -6.72
N LEU A 97 6.41 0.83 -5.83
CA LEU A 97 6.90 1.41 -4.60
C LEU A 97 6.12 0.85 -3.41
N LEU A 98 6.80 0.57 -2.31
CA LEU A 98 6.15 0.51 -1.00
C LEU A 98 5.93 1.95 -0.52
N SER A 99 4.68 2.38 -0.45
CA SER A 99 4.30 3.76 -0.10
C SER A 99 3.98 3.92 1.38
N ARG A 100 3.48 2.86 2.04
CA ARG A 100 3.21 2.89 3.48
C ARG A 100 3.26 1.50 4.12
N VAL A 101 3.66 1.46 5.39
CA VAL A 101 3.44 0.31 6.30
C VAL A 101 2.56 0.78 7.45
N TRP A 102 1.47 0.08 7.72
CA TRP A 102 0.59 0.30 8.85
C TRP A 102 0.96 -0.71 9.95
N ASP A 103 1.43 -0.22 11.10
CA ASP A 103 1.94 -1.00 12.26
C ASP A 103 0.81 -1.56 13.15
#